data_AF-A0A2G1WNK7-F1
#
_entry.id   AF-A0A2G1WNK7-F1
#
_cell.length_a   1.000
_cell.length_b   1.000
_cell.length_c   1.000
_cell.angle_alpha   90.00
_cell.angle_beta   90.00
_cell.angle_gamma   90.00
#
_symmetry.space_group_name_H-M   'P 1'
#
loop_
_entity.id
_entity.type
_entity.pdbx_description
1 polymer ?
#
loop_
_entity_poly.entity_id
_entity_poly.type
_entity_poly.pdbx_seq_one_letter_code
_entity_poly.pdbx_strand_id
1 'polypeptide(L)'
;MKAIKDSVHGHVRLGDLATELVDTPAFQRLRHIKQLSTVRLVYPSANHTRFEHSLGVYHLARGAVDGLGLDADTAAHVRAAALLHDIGHGPYGHQTEGVIRRATGRDHDDIAWLLTDADREVCQVLERNGLDPDRVASLIAGEGRLGDLVSGELDVDRMDYLVRDAHHTGVPY
;
A
#
# COMPACT_ATOMS: atom_id res chain seq x y z
N MET A 1 -19.55 5.90 -4.03
CA MET A 1 -18.23 5.67 -4.67
C MET A 1 -17.42 6.95 -4.62
N LYS A 2 -16.43 7.02 -3.73
CA LYS A 2 -15.50 8.16 -3.56
C LYS A 2 -14.42 8.04 -4.65
N ALA A 3 -14.19 9.10 -5.41
CA ALA A 3 -13.13 9.14 -6.42
C ALA A 3 -12.06 10.14 -5.96
N ILE A 4 -10.80 9.72 -5.99
CA ILE A 4 -9.65 10.57 -5.68
C ILE A 4 -8.95 10.90 -6.99
N LYS A 5 -8.68 12.19 -7.23
CA LYS A 5 -7.87 12.63 -8.35
C LYS A 5 -6.42 12.19 -8.11
N ASP A 6 -5.86 11.48 -9.07
CA ASP A 6 -4.45 11.04 -9.06
C ASP A 6 -3.75 11.56 -10.30
N SER A 7 -2.50 12.00 -10.15
CA SER A 7 -1.70 12.59 -11.24
C SER A 7 -1.17 11.55 -12.23
N VAL A 8 -1.00 10.31 -11.79
CA VAL A 8 -0.47 9.19 -12.58
C VAL A 8 -1.61 8.41 -13.24
N HIS A 9 -2.61 8.01 -12.45
CA HIS A 9 -3.71 7.12 -12.89
C HIS A 9 -5.01 7.86 -13.23
N GLY A 10 -5.00 9.19 -13.18
CA GLY A 10 -6.16 10.03 -13.48
C GLY A 10 -7.19 10.07 -12.35
N HIS A 11 -7.93 8.99 -12.11
CA HIS A 11 -8.90 8.88 -11.01
C HIS A 11 -8.87 7.50 -10.36
N VAL A 12 -8.54 7.46 -9.07
CA VAL A 12 -8.63 6.26 -8.24
C VAL A 12 -10.02 6.18 -7.62
N ARG A 13 -10.81 5.19 -8.02
CA ARG A 13 -12.15 4.93 -7.47
C ARG A 13 -12.02 4.03 -6.25
N LEU A 14 -12.55 4.44 -5.11
CA LEU A 14 -12.58 3.63 -3.89
C LEU A 14 -13.95 2.95 -3.73
N GLY A 15 -13.90 1.66 -3.39
CA GLY A 15 -15.04 0.95 -2.80
C GLY A 15 -15.23 1.30 -1.32
N ASP A 16 -16.24 0.73 -0.69
CA ASP A 16 -16.62 1.06 0.69
C ASP A 16 -15.52 0.65 1.69
N LEU A 17 -15.07 -0.63 1.65
CA LEU A 17 -13.93 -1.12 2.43
C LEU A 17 -12.68 -0.24 2.27
N ALA A 18 -12.30 0.08 1.03
CA ALA A 18 -11.11 0.90 0.79
C ALA A 18 -11.28 2.33 1.33
N THR A 19 -12.50 2.88 1.28
CA THR A 19 -12.79 4.20 1.86
C THR A 19 -12.58 4.17 3.37
N GLU A 20 -13.09 3.15 4.05
CA GLU A 20 -12.93 2.98 5.50
C GLU A 20 -11.47 2.77 5.89
N LEU A 21 -10.73 1.91 5.19
CA LEU A 21 -9.30 1.68 5.45
C LEU A 21 -8.48 2.96 5.26
N VAL A 22 -8.74 3.71 4.18
CA VAL A 22 -8.05 4.97 3.89
C VAL A 22 -8.26 5.99 5.01
N ASP A 23 -9.45 6.04 5.60
CA ASP A 23 -9.79 7.04 6.61
C ASP A 23 -9.24 6.67 8.03
N THR A 24 -8.62 5.49 8.21
CA THR A 24 -7.95 5.12 9.47
C THR A 24 -6.71 5.99 9.78
N PRO A 25 -6.40 6.27 11.07
CA PRO A 25 -5.21 7.03 11.45
C PRO A 25 -3.90 6.41 10.96
N ALA A 26 -3.82 5.07 10.95
CA ALA A 26 -2.63 4.34 10.51
C ALA A 26 -2.36 4.59 9.02
N PHE A 27 -3.40 4.58 8.18
CA PHE A 27 -3.27 4.87 6.76
C PHE A 27 -3.05 6.36 6.48
N GLN A 28 -3.80 7.25 7.15
CA GLN A 28 -3.65 8.71 6.99
C GLN A 28 -2.23 9.19 7.34
N ARG A 29 -1.53 8.50 8.25
CA ARG A 29 -0.12 8.77 8.58
C ARG A 29 0.78 8.76 7.35
N LEU A 30 0.47 7.93 6.33
CA LEU A 30 1.27 7.82 5.11
C LEU A 30 1.40 9.15 4.34
N ARG A 31 0.48 10.11 4.55
CA ARG A 31 0.57 11.47 3.99
C ARG A 31 1.81 12.25 4.45
N HIS A 32 2.43 11.80 5.53
CA HIS A 32 3.60 12.45 6.13
C HIS A 32 4.90 11.68 5.83
N ILE A 33 4.83 10.57 5.09
CA ILE A 33 6.00 9.75 4.75
C ILE A 33 6.28 9.90 3.26
N LYS A 34 7.41 10.56 2.93
CA LYS A 34 7.83 10.76 1.54
C LYS A 34 8.25 9.43 0.91
N GLN A 35 7.75 9.16 -0.30
CA GLN A 35 8.09 7.94 -1.06
C GLN A 35 9.60 7.81 -1.21
N LEU A 36 10.22 8.87 -1.75
CA LEU A 36 11.66 8.89 -2.03
C LEU A 36 12.47 9.63 -0.96
N SER A 37 11.92 9.85 0.24
CA SER A 37 12.67 10.32 1.40
C SER A 37 13.58 11.54 1.14
N THR A 38 14.91 11.36 1.17
CA THR A 38 15.93 12.40 0.96
C THR A 38 16.22 12.70 -0.52
N VAL A 39 15.75 11.88 -1.46
CA VAL A 39 15.91 12.12 -2.91
C VAL A 39 15.26 13.44 -3.31
N ARG A 40 14.23 13.89 -2.58
CA ARG A 40 13.61 15.21 -2.78
C ARG A 40 14.57 16.39 -2.62
N LEU A 41 15.71 16.20 -1.93
CA LEU A 41 16.75 17.22 -1.78
C LEU A 41 17.58 17.38 -3.07
N VAL A 42 17.52 16.40 -3.97
CA VAL A 42 18.16 16.42 -5.29
C VAL A 42 17.13 16.65 -6.41
N TYR A 43 15.94 16.05 -6.28
CA TYR A 43 14.79 16.24 -7.18
C TYR A 43 13.68 17.00 -6.46
N PRO A 44 13.61 18.34 -6.53
CA PRO A 44 12.71 19.16 -5.71
C PRO A 44 11.23 18.85 -5.89
N SER A 45 10.84 18.23 -7.01
CA SER A 45 9.46 17.84 -7.32
C SER A 45 9.06 16.46 -6.77
N ALA A 46 10.02 15.65 -6.28
CA ALA A 46 9.78 14.35 -5.66
C ALA A 46 9.17 14.47 -4.24
N ASN A 47 8.05 15.18 -4.15
CA ASN A 47 7.32 15.46 -2.91
C ASN A 47 6.22 14.45 -2.62
N HIS A 48 6.01 13.48 -3.49
CA HIS A 48 4.96 12.48 -3.32
C HIS A 48 5.19 11.62 -2.07
N THR A 49 4.08 11.13 -1.55
CA THR A 49 4.02 10.38 -0.30
C THR A 49 3.58 8.95 -0.53
N ARG A 50 3.84 8.09 0.45
CA ARG A 50 3.36 6.71 0.45
C ARG A 50 1.84 6.62 0.36
N PHE A 51 1.11 7.67 0.79
CA PHE A 51 -0.34 7.70 0.70
C PHE A 51 -0.86 7.62 -0.75
N GLU A 52 -0.41 8.51 -1.65
CA GLU A 52 -0.87 8.44 -3.04
C GLU A 52 -0.32 7.23 -3.79
N HIS A 53 0.86 6.74 -3.41
CA HIS A 53 1.41 5.50 -3.93
C HIS A 53 0.53 4.30 -3.56
N SER A 54 0.19 4.10 -2.29
CA SER A 54 -0.73 3.04 -1.85
C SER A 54 -2.10 3.10 -2.53
N LEU A 55 -2.62 4.30 -2.81
CA LEU A 55 -3.85 4.46 -3.60
C LEU A 55 -3.68 4.00 -5.06
N GLY A 56 -2.52 4.26 -5.66
CA GLY A 56 -2.18 3.81 -7.00
C GLY A 56 -1.97 2.30 -7.09
N VAL A 57 -1.28 1.69 -6.12
CA VAL A 57 -1.14 0.23 -6.01
C VAL A 57 -2.51 -0.43 -5.87
N TYR A 58 -3.40 0.12 -5.04
CA TYR A 58 -4.79 -0.32 -4.97
C TYR A 58 -5.51 -0.21 -6.33
N HIS A 59 -5.33 0.89 -7.07
CA HIS A 59 -5.93 1.07 -8.39
C HIS A 59 -5.49 -0.01 -9.39
N LEU A 60 -4.19 -0.31 -9.44
CA LEU A 60 -3.65 -1.34 -10.31
C LEU A 60 -4.11 -2.74 -9.87
N ALA A 61 -4.11 -3.03 -8.57
CA ALA A 61 -4.61 -4.28 -8.02
C ALA A 61 -6.08 -4.52 -8.39
N ARG A 62 -6.92 -3.47 -8.38
CA ARG A 62 -8.32 -3.58 -8.86
C ARG A 62 -8.39 -4.06 -10.31
N GLY A 63 -7.61 -3.46 -11.20
CA GLY A 63 -7.57 -3.88 -12.61
C GLY A 63 -7.08 -5.32 -12.77
N ALA A 64 -6.06 -5.71 -12.00
CA ALA A 64 -5.52 -7.07 -12.02
C ALA A 64 -6.54 -8.11 -11.55
N VAL A 65 -7.19 -7.91 -10.39
CA VAL A 65 -8.17 -8.89 -9.87
C VAL A 65 -9.39 -9.02 -10.78
N ASP A 66 -9.85 -7.92 -11.39
CA ASP A 66 -10.97 -7.93 -12.34
C ASP A 66 -10.59 -8.72 -13.61
N GLY A 67 -9.35 -8.59 -14.10
CA GLY A 67 -8.84 -9.33 -15.25
C GLY A 67 -8.59 -10.82 -14.98
N LEU A 68 -8.24 -11.19 -13.75
CA LEU A 68 -7.99 -12.57 -13.34
C LEU A 68 -9.25 -13.39 -13.03
N GLY A 69 -10.42 -12.73 -12.90
CA GLY A 69 -11.69 -13.41 -12.65
C GLY A 69 -11.75 -14.11 -11.29
N LEU A 70 -11.11 -13.54 -10.27
CA LEU A 70 -11.07 -14.10 -8.92
C LEU A 70 -12.46 -14.04 -8.25
N ASP A 71 -12.69 -14.93 -7.28
CA ASP A 71 -13.87 -14.83 -6.43
C ASP A 71 -13.86 -13.54 -5.59
N ALA A 72 -15.04 -13.10 -5.15
CA ALA A 72 -15.21 -11.81 -4.50
C ALA A 72 -14.41 -11.68 -3.21
N ASP A 73 -14.30 -12.78 -2.44
CA ASP A 73 -13.58 -12.83 -1.18
C ASP A 73 -12.07 -12.70 -1.40
N THR A 74 -11.50 -13.52 -2.29
CA THR A 74 -10.09 -13.43 -2.66
C THR A 74 -9.74 -12.06 -3.25
N ALA A 75 -10.57 -11.53 -4.14
CA ALA A 75 -10.36 -10.21 -4.71
C ALA A 75 -10.40 -9.09 -3.66
N ALA A 76 -11.25 -9.22 -2.62
CA ALA A 76 -11.30 -8.26 -1.52
C ALA A 76 -10.00 -8.28 -0.68
N HIS A 77 -9.49 -9.46 -0.35
CA HIS A 77 -8.23 -9.62 0.39
C HIS A 77 -7.04 -9.05 -0.38
N VAL A 78 -6.92 -9.35 -1.68
CA VAL A 78 -5.84 -8.81 -2.52
C VAL A 78 -5.91 -7.29 -2.62
N ARG A 79 -7.10 -6.72 -2.78
CA ARG A 79 -7.27 -5.26 -2.83
C ARG A 79 -6.91 -4.60 -1.49
N ALA A 80 -7.28 -5.21 -0.37
CA ALA A 80 -6.90 -4.71 0.95
C ALA A 80 -5.39 -4.81 1.16
N ALA A 81 -4.77 -5.94 0.80
CA ALA A 81 -3.34 -6.15 0.86
C ALA A 81 -2.58 -5.10 0.02
N ALA A 82 -2.97 -4.91 -1.23
CA ALA A 82 -2.39 -3.91 -2.12
C ALA A 82 -2.51 -2.47 -1.57
N LEU A 83 -3.65 -2.12 -0.98
CA LEU A 83 -3.82 -0.82 -0.34
C LEU A 83 -2.92 -0.67 0.88
N LEU A 84 -2.81 -1.70 1.71
CA LEU A 84 -2.13 -1.64 3.01
C LEU A 84 -0.64 -2.02 2.96
N HIS A 85 -0.09 -2.44 1.82
CA HIS A 85 1.28 -2.99 1.74
C HIS A 85 2.35 -2.08 2.38
N ASP A 86 2.16 -0.78 2.27
CA ASP A 86 3.10 0.25 2.71
C ASP A 86 2.82 0.79 4.13
N ILE A 87 1.77 0.29 4.81
CA ILE A 87 1.26 0.86 6.06
C ILE A 87 2.24 0.73 7.24
N GLY A 88 3.19 -0.20 7.16
CA GLY A 88 4.22 -0.41 8.17
C GLY A 88 5.42 0.54 8.04
N HIS A 89 5.53 1.32 6.97
CA HIS A 89 6.67 2.22 6.81
C HIS A 89 6.78 3.26 7.92
N GLY A 90 8.02 3.43 8.39
CA GLY A 90 8.44 4.46 9.31
C GLY A 90 8.85 5.77 8.63
N PRO A 91 9.24 6.79 9.41
CA PRO A 91 9.76 8.05 8.90
C PRO A 91 10.95 7.83 7.97
N TYR A 92 11.03 8.56 6.86
CA TYR A 92 12.07 8.41 5.83
C TYR A 92 12.08 7.08 5.04
N GLY A 93 11.03 6.25 5.16
CA GLY A 93 10.88 5.03 4.36
C GLY A 93 12.04 4.05 4.53
N HIS A 94 12.52 3.47 3.44
CA HIS A 94 13.64 2.50 3.44
C HIS A 94 14.95 3.07 4.03
N GLN A 95 15.14 4.39 4.08
CA GLN A 95 16.38 4.97 4.64
C GLN A 95 16.58 4.67 6.13
N THR A 96 15.50 4.50 6.89
CA THR A 96 15.56 4.21 8.34
C THR A 96 15.25 2.76 8.66
N GLU A 97 14.84 1.96 7.67
CA GLU A 97 14.43 0.57 7.84
C GLU A 97 15.50 -0.27 8.53
N GLY A 98 16.76 -0.20 8.08
CA GLY A 98 17.85 -0.92 8.74
C GLY A 98 18.11 -0.48 10.20
N VAL A 99 17.70 0.72 10.60
CA VAL A 99 17.76 1.17 12.01
C VAL A 99 16.55 0.62 12.79
N ILE A 100 15.36 0.72 12.21
CA ILE A 100 14.11 0.22 12.80
C ILE A 100 14.19 -1.29 13.02
N ARG A 101 14.65 -2.04 12.02
CA ARG A 101 14.86 -3.49 12.10
C ARG A 101 15.84 -3.87 13.20
N ARG A 102 16.95 -3.15 13.34
CA ARG A 102 17.91 -3.41 14.44
C ARG A 102 17.31 -3.17 15.82
N ALA A 103 16.39 -2.23 15.95
CA ALA A 103 15.76 -1.88 17.22
C ALA A 103 14.56 -2.77 17.56
N THR A 104 13.82 -3.24 16.56
CA THR A 104 12.51 -3.91 16.74
C THR A 104 12.48 -5.35 16.26
N GLY A 105 13.46 -5.77 15.45
CA GLY A 105 13.47 -7.06 14.79
C GLY A 105 12.50 -7.18 13.61
N ARG A 106 11.94 -6.07 13.13
CA ARG A 106 10.88 -6.05 12.10
C ARG A 106 11.26 -5.18 10.91
N ASP A 107 10.96 -5.65 9.72
CA ASP A 107 10.96 -4.88 8.49
C ASP A 107 9.61 -4.16 8.28
N HIS A 108 9.50 -3.32 7.25
CA HIS A 108 8.29 -2.50 7.04
C HIS A 108 7.05 -3.32 6.64
N ASP A 109 7.26 -4.49 6.05
CA ASP A 109 6.26 -5.45 5.57
C ASP A 109 5.85 -6.47 6.65
N ASP A 110 6.57 -6.53 7.78
CA ASP A 110 6.20 -7.29 8.98
C ASP A 110 5.07 -6.61 9.77
N ILE A 111 3.89 -6.53 9.17
CA ILE A 111 2.76 -5.72 9.66
C ILE A 111 1.69 -6.50 10.42
N ALA A 112 1.87 -7.81 10.65
CA ALA A 112 0.87 -8.63 11.34
C ALA A 112 0.41 -7.98 12.66
N TRP A 113 1.37 -7.48 13.46
CA TRP A 113 1.08 -6.78 14.73
C TRP A 113 0.18 -5.54 14.59
N LEU A 114 0.11 -4.93 13.41
CA LEU A 114 -0.71 -3.76 13.12
C LEU A 114 -2.08 -4.16 12.57
N LEU A 115 -2.15 -5.27 11.83
CA LEU A 115 -3.37 -5.73 11.19
C LEU A 115 -4.21 -6.66 12.08
N THR A 116 -3.60 -7.42 12.99
CA THR A 116 -4.28 -8.47 13.78
C THR A 116 -4.55 -8.08 15.23
N ASP A 117 -4.07 -6.92 15.66
CA ASP A 117 -4.34 -6.36 16.98
C ASP A 117 -5.75 -5.72 16.99
N ALA A 118 -6.69 -6.36 17.69
CA ALA A 118 -8.11 -5.97 17.72
C ALA A 118 -8.37 -4.56 18.29
N ASP A 119 -7.42 -3.99 19.04
CA ASP A 119 -7.52 -2.60 19.51
C ASP A 119 -7.18 -1.58 18.39
N ARG A 120 -6.66 -2.03 17.25
CA ARG A 120 -6.33 -1.19 16.09
C ARG A 120 -7.56 -1.01 15.20
N GLU A 121 -7.79 0.24 14.81
CA GLU A 121 -8.89 0.57 13.90
C GLU A 121 -8.78 -0.15 12.55
N VAL A 122 -7.56 -0.40 12.04
CA VAL A 122 -7.36 -1.15 10.79
C VAL A 122 -7.85 -2.59 10.91
N CYS A 123 -7.52 -3.29 12.01
CA CYS A 123 -8.03 -4.64 12.29
C CYS A 123 -9.57 -4.64 12.31
N GLN A 124 -10.15 -3.72 13.10
CA GLN A 124 -11.60 -3.58 13.22
C GLN A 124 -12.29 -3.29 11.87
N VAL A 125 -11.64 -2.55 10.97
CA VAL A 125 -12.17 -2.30 9.60
C VAL A 125 -12.14 -3.57 8.76
N LEU A 126 -11.05 -4.34 8.81
CA LEU A 126 -10.91 -5.59 8.06
C LEU A 126 -11.98 -6.60 8.53
N GLU A 127 -12.05 -6.86 9.83
CA GLU A 127 -12.94 -7.87 10.41
C GLU A 127 -14.42 -7.54 10.16
N ARG A 128 -14.85 -6.29 10.38
CA ARG A 128 -16.25 -5.90 10.16
C ARG A 128 -16.68 -5.97 8.70
N ASN A 129 -15.73 -5.93 7.77
CA ASN A 129 -15.96 -6.12 6.34
C ASN A 129 -15.77 -7.58 5.91
N GLY A 130 -15.59 -8.51 6.85
CA GLY A 130 -15.48 -9.94 6.60
C GLY A 130 -14.12 -10.38 6.04
N LEU A 131 -13.08 -9.57 6.17
CA LEU A 131 -11.72 -9.96 5.79
C LEU A 131 -10.99 -10.56 6.99
N ASP A 132 -10.17 -11.57 6.70
CA ASP A 132 -9.22 -12.17 7.63
C ASP A 132 -7.92 -11.33 7.64
N PRO A 133 -7.59 -10.65 8.77
CA PRO A 133 -6.39 -9.82 8.84
C PRO A 133 -5.08 -10.60 8.68
N ASP A 134 -5.02 -11.87 9.11
CA ASP A 134 -3.83 -12.71 8.94
C ASP A 134 -3.60 -12.99 7.45
N ARG A 135 -4.67 -13.30 6.71
CA ARG A 135 -4.59 -13.48 5.25
C ARG A 135 -4.14 -12.21 4.53
N VAL A 136 -4.59 -11.04 4.96
CA VAL A 136 -4.13 -9.76 4.40
C VAL A 136 -2.64 -9.55 4.68
N ALA A 137 -2.18 -9.84 5.91
CA ALA A 137 -0.77 -9.74 6.28
C ALA A 137 0.11 -10.71 5.46
N SER A 138 -0.30 -11.96 5.30
CA SER A 138 0.42 -12.94 4.47
C SER A 138 0.53 -12.49 3.01
N LEU A 139 -0.53 -11.94 2.42
CA LEU A 139 -0.46 -11.42 1.05
C LEU A 139 0.53 -10.26 0.90
N ILE A 140 0.64 -9.40 1.92
CA ILE A 140 1.61 -8.29 1.95
C ILE A 140 3.05 -8.81 2.07
N ALA A 141 3.26 -9.86 2.85
CA ALA A 141 4.55 -10.56 2.94
C ALA A 141 4.92 -11.36 1.67
N GLY A 142 4.11 -11.27 0.60
CA GLY A 142 4.33 -12.02 -0.64
C GLY A 142 3.98 -13.51 -0.53
N GLU A 143 3.30 -13.93 0.54
CA GLU A 143 2.96 -15.32 0.77
C GLU A 143 1.68 -15.75 0.02
N GLY A 144 1.61 -17.05 -0.28
CA GLY A 144 0.47 -17.65 -0.94
C GLY A 144 0.41 -17.37 -2.45
N ARG A 145 -0.63 -17.90 -3.10
CA ARG A 145 -0.71 -17.94 -4.58
C ARG A 145 -0.78 -16.56 -5.25
N LEU A 146 -1.24 -15.54 -4.53
CA LEU A 146 -1.43 -14.17 -5.06
C LEU A 146 -0.55 -13.15 -4.34
N GLY A 147 0.37 -13.59 -3.47
CA GLY A 147 1.30 -12.70 -2.79
C GLY A 147 2.20 -11.97 -3.80
N ASP A 148 2.73 -12.69 -4.79
CA ASP A 148 3.55 -12.14 -5.89
C ASP A 148 2.87 -11.02 -6.69
N LEU A 149 1.54 -10.91 -6.65
CA LEU A 149 0.83 -9.83 -7.32
C LEU A 149 1.01 -8.49 -6.58
N VAL A 150 1.18 -8.55 -5.26
CA VAL A 150 1.37 -7.38 -4.38
C VAL A 150 2.85 -7.15 -4.09
N SER A 151 3.60 -8.22 -3.80
CA SER A 151 5.02 -8.20 -3.47
C SER A 151 5.74 -9.34 -4.20
N GLY A 152 6.31 -9.03 -5.37
CA GLY A 152 6.99 -9.97 -6.26
C GLY A 152 7.81 -9.24 -7.34
N GLU A 153 8.52 -9.97 -8.22
CA GLU A 153 9.38 -9.32 -9.22
C GLU A 153 8.60 -8.49 -10.27
N LEU A 154 7.35 -8.86 -10.55
CA LEU A 154 6.43 -8.17 -11.45
C LEU A 154 5.08 -7.96 -10.75
N ASP A 155 5.08 -7.05 -9.77
CA ASP A 155 3.92 -6.75 -8.93
C ASP A 155 3.30 -5.37 -9.23
N VAL A 156 2.13 -5.13 -8.65
CA VAL A 156 1.43 -3.84 -8.79
C VAL A 156 2.11 -2.70 -8.02
N ASP A 157 2.94 -3.02 -7.02
CA ASP A 157 3.74 -2.05 -6.27
C ASP A 157 4.78 -1.38 -7.19
N ARG A 158 5.65 -2.19 -7.80
CA ARG A 158 6.65 -1.77 -8.80
C ARG A 158 6.02 -1.05 -9.96
N MET A 159 4.90 -1.56 -10.47
CA MET A 159 4.18 -0.90 -11.56
C MET A 159 3.73 0.52 -11.20
N ASP A 160 3.29 0.77 -9.95
CA ASP A 160 2.94 2.13 -9.53
C ASP A 160 4.19 2.98 -9.30
N TYR A 161 5.12 2.54 -8.44
CA TYR A 161 6.20 3.44 -8.02
C TYR A 161 7.12 3.78 -9.18
N LEU A 162 7.37 2.88 -10.15
CA LEU A 162 8.22 3.20 -11.29
C LEU A 162 7.66 4.37 -12.11
N VAL A 163 6.36 4.35 -12.42
CA VAL A 163 5.70 5.41 -13.18
C VAL A 163 5.53 6.67 -12.32
N ARG A 164 5.19 6.52 -11.04
CA ARG A 164 4.99 7.64 -10.12
C ARG A 164 6.29 8.36 -9.80
N ASP A 165 7.36 7.64 -9.55
CA ASP A 165 8.68 8.20 -9.29
C ASP A 165 9.20 8.92 -10.54
N ALA A 166 9.04 8.32 -11.72
CA ALA A 166 9.34 8.96 -13.00
C ALA A 166 8.60 10.29 -13.17
N HIS A 167 7.29 10.27 -12.95
CA HIS A 167 6.43 11.46 -13.04
C HIS A 167 6.91 12.59 -12.12
N HIS A 168 7.29 12.29 -10.88
CA HIS A 168 7.68 13.33 -9.90
C HIS A 168 9.16 13.73 -9.97
N THR A 169 10.02 12.90 -10.57
CA THR A 169 11.44 13.22 -10.78
C THR A 169 11.72 13.84 -12.15
N GLY A 170 10.77 13.74 -13.09
CA GLY A 170 10.95 14.21 -14.47
C GLY A 170 11.88 13.32 -15.29
N VAL A 171 12.07 12.06 -14.87
CA VAL A 171 12.85 11.06 -15.60
C VAL A 171 11.91 10.34 -16.57
N PRO A 172 12.07 10.50 -17.89
CA PRO A 172 11.23 9.80 -18.85
C PRO A 172 11.61 8.31 -18.92
N TYR A 173 10.60 7.44 -18.91
CA TYR A 173 10.69 6.04 -19.36
C TYR A 173 9.88 5.88 -20.64
#